data_AF-A0A3B4HAK0-F1
#
_entry.id   AF-A0A3B4HAK0-F1
#
_cell.length_a   1.000
_cell.length_b   1.000
_cell.length_c   1.000
_cell.angle_alpha   90.00
_cell.angle_beta   90.00
_cell.angle_gamma   90.00
#
_symmetry.space_group_name_H-M   'P 1'
#
loop_
_entity.id
_entity.type
_entity.pdbx_description
1 polymer ?
#
loop_
_entity_poly.entity_id
_entity_poly.type
_entity_poly.pdbx_seq_one_letter_code
_entity_poly.pdbx_strand_id
1 'polypeptide(L)'
;GQWDYHKSLNGDKVTLPCENVMKNHHNCNAINWLFIESRSTPAVELVNHGQIKEKAKSDRLSVTAECSLVIKKVTAKDLGRYTCRQFRDNPGKKQGPDAVVYLSDVIMTEQKNTDQVTLNCSVWTYKRCKHKVRWIHDSGGLNRDYSNIKTLQSPCSAAVTFIKSSYSHISNSDFKCNVTTEENKEQLFTFRPQSSGKKPGEIRLRKLLSTDVRKELLITLLIFAVKLIVLKRGERKSHIKY
;
A
#
# COMPACT_ATOMS: atom_id res chain seq x y z
N GLY A 1 20.28 5.49 -1.20
CA GLY A 1 19.46 5.01 -0.07
C GLY A 1 19.91 3.61 0.24
N GLN A 2 20.51 3.41 1.40
CA GLN A 2 21.00 2.12 1.87
C GLN A 2 19.78 1.27 2.27
N TRP A 3 19.59 0.14 1.58
CA TRP A 3 18.44 -0.73 1.78
C TRP A 3 18.75 -1.73 2.89
N ASP A 4 18.18 -1.49 4.07
CA ASP A 4 18.40 -2.32 5.25
C ASP A 4 17.09 -2.99 5.67
N TYR A 5 16.70 -4.04 4.94
CA TYR A 5 15.51 -4.83 5.28
C TYR A 5 15.87 -5.85 6.35
N HIS A 6 15.84 -5.45 7.62
CA HIS A 6 16.20 -6.35 8.72
C HIS A 6 15.04 -7.27 9.19
N LYS A 7 13.79 -6.95 8.88
CA LYS A 7 12.61 -7.72 9.34
C LYS A 7 11.34 -7.23 8.65
N SER A 8 10.28 -8.06 8.63
CA SER A 8 8.95 -7.56 8.29
C SER A 8 8.54 -6.46 9.28
N LEU A 9 8.08 -5.33 8.77
CA LEU A 9 7.81 -4.14 9.57
C LEU A 9 6.47 -4.19 10.32
N ASN A 10 5.63 -5.19 10.09
CA ASN A 10 4.29 -5.22 10.68
C ASN A 10 4.34 -5.24 12.22
N GLY A 11 3.78 -4.20 12.84
CA GLY A 11 3.80 -3.98 14.28
C GLY A 11 5.06 -3.27 14.82
N ASP A 12 6.09 -3.10 14.01
CA ASP A 12 7.36 -2.49 14.42
C ASP A 12 7.24 -0.95 14.53
N LYS A 13 8.24 -0.34 15.16
CA LYS A 13 8.45 1.11 15.22
C LYS A 13 9.56 1.47 14.23
N VAL A 14 9.29 2.41 13.33
CA VAL A 14 10.29 2.95 12.40
C VAL A 14 10.48 4.45 12.59
N THR A 15 11.70 4.92 12.34
CA THR A 15 12.05 6.34 12.32
C THR A 15 12.59 6.68 10.95
N LEU A 16 11.91 7.56 10.22
CA LEU A 16 12.28 8.02 8.90
C LEU A 16 13.07 9.32 9.06
N PRO A 17 14.37 9.31 8.72
CA PRO A 17 15.19 10.50 8.89
C PRO A 17 14.78 11.59 7.90
N CYS A 18 14.68 12.83 8.39
CA CYS A 18 14.76 13.99 7.51
C CYS A 18 16.23 14.37 7.38
N GLU A 19 16.89 13.92 6.31
CA GLU A 19 18.30 14.27 6.09
C GLU A 19 18.46 15.78 5.86
N ASN A 20 19.62 16.33 6.26
CA ASN A 20 20.04 17.72 6.03
C ASN A 20 19.22 18.80 6.76
N VAL A 21 18.60 18.49 7.91
CA VAL A 21 17.92 19.51 8.73
C VAL A 21 18.95 20.50 9.27
N MET A 22 18.77 21.80 9.02
CA MET A 22 19.65 22.82 9.58
C MET A 22 19.55 22.86 11.11
N LYS A 23 20.69 22.90 11.80
CA LYS A 23 20.81 22.90 13.27
C LYS A 23 20.03 24.02 13.98
N ASN A 24 19.63 25.06 13.25
CA ASN A 24 18.97 26.25 13.81
C ASN A 24 17.43 26.12 13.86
N HIS A 25 16.85 25.04 13.33
CA HIS A 25 15.40 24.79 13.41
C HIS A 25 15.07 23.98 14.67
N HIS A 26 15.25 24.60 15.83
CA HIS A 26 15.13 23.94 17.14
C HIS A 26 13.75 23.30 17.44
N ASN A 27 12.72 23.52 16.60
CA ASN A 27 11.36 22.99 16.79
C ASN A 27 10.70 22.42 15.52
N CYS A 28 11.45 22.14 14.45
CA CYS A 28 10.89 21.58 13.20
C CYS A 28 9.81 22.45 12.51
N ASN A 29 9.65 23.72 12.92
CA ASN A 29 8.62 24.64 12.42
C ASN A 29 8.68 24.91 10.91
N ALA A 30 9.79 24.58 10.25
CA ALA A 30 9.97 24.71 8.81
C ALA A 30 9.98 23.36 8.07
N ILE A 31 9.50 22.31 8.72
CA ILE A 31 9.51 20.94 8.21
C ILE A 31 8.09 20.46 7.94
N ASN A 32 7.87 19.97 6.72
CA ASN A 32 6.65 19.28 6.34
C ASN A 32 6.96 17.84 5.91
N TRP A 33 6.10 16.90 6.31
CA TRP A 33 6.14 15.53 5.84
C TRP A 33 4.92 15.22 4.98
N LEU A 34 5.19 14.70 3.78
CA LEU A 34 4.19 14.25 2.83
C LEU A 34 4.32 12.74 2.64
N PHE A 35 3.18 12.07 2.55
CA PHE A 35 3.08 10.63 2.29
C PHE A 35 2.30 10.37 1.01
N ILE A 36 2.79 9.40 0.23
CA ILE A 36 2.11 8.88 -0.95
C ILE A 36 2.16 7.35 -0.86
N GLU A 37 1.00 6.71 -0.75
CA GLU A 37 0.88 5.25 -0.67
C GLU A 37 1.35 4.60 -1.98
N SER A 38 0.85 5.09 -3.12
CA SER A 38 1.23 4.59 -4.45
C SER A 38 1.20 5.69 -5.51
N ARG A 39 1.73 5.41 -6.70
CA ARG A 39 1.80 6.40 -7.80
C ARG A 39 0.43 6.90 -8.27
N SER A 40 -0.65 6.20 -7.95
CA SER A 40 -2.03 6.56 -8.32
C SER A 40 -2.79 7.28 -7.20
N THR A 41 -2.20 7.42 -6.00
CA THR A 41 -2.85 8.07 -4.85
C THR A 41 -2.39 9.51 -4.70
N PRO A 42 -3.28 10.43 -4.28
CA PRO A 42 -2.88 11.80 -3.96
C PRO A 42 -1.94 11.83 -2.75
N ALA A 43 -1.09 12.85 -2.70
CA ALA A 43 -0.22 13.08 -1.55
C ALA A 43 -1.02 13.56 -0.34
N VAL A 44 -0.71 13.00 0.83
CA VAL A 44 -1.28 13.40 2.12
C VAL A 44 -0.21 14.11 2.93
N GLU A 45 -0.53 15.28 3.47
CA GLU A 45 0.34 15.97 4.42
C GLU A 45 0.15 15.39 5.81
N LEU A 46 1.20 14.77 6.34
CA LEU A 46 1.21 14.16 7.68
C LEU A 46 1.65 15.16 8.75
N VAL A 47 2.72 15.91 8.45
CA VAL A 47 3.30 16.93 9.32
C VAL A 47 3.33 18.24 8.55
N ASN A 48 2.92 19.32 9.20
CA ASN A 48 3.03 20.67 8.69
C ASN A 48 3.63 21.54 9.79
N HIS A 49 4.75 22.18 9.47
CA HIS A 49 5.49 23.02 10.42
C HIS A 49 5.83 22.28 11.72
N GLY A 50 6.31 21.06 11.61
CA GLY A 50 6.67 20.21 12.76
C GLY A 50 5.49 19.61 13.51
N GLN A 51 4.25 20.00 13.19
CA GLN A 51 3.04 19.53 13.86
C GLN A 51 2.30 18.47 13.03
N ILE A 52 1.86 17.40 13.68
CA ILE A 52 1.03 16.37 13.03
C ILE A 52 -0.34 16.99 12.68
N LYS A 53 -0.75 16.89 11.41
CA LYS A 53 -2.05 17.38 10.96
C LYS A 53 -3.18 16.60 11.63
N GLU A 54 -4.28 17.27 11.93
CA GLU A 54 -5.45 16.67 12.59
C GLU A 54 -5.97 15.42 11.88
N LYS A 55 -6.09 15.48 10.54
CA LYS A 55 -6.53 14.33 9.72
C LYS A 55 -5.55 13.16 9.70
N ALA A 56 -4.29 13.40 10.06
CA ALA A 56 -3.24 12.39 10.20
C ALA A 56 -2.96 12.05 11.68
N LYS A 57 -3.66 12.69 12.62
CA LYS A 57 -3.41 12.54 14.05
C LYS A 57 -3.71 11.11 14.45
N SER A 58 -2.66 10.44 14.89
CA SER A 58 -2.71 9.09 15.41
C SER A 58 -1.67 8.99 16.50
N ASP A 59 -2.00 8.28 17.56
CA ASP A 59 -1.11 7.90 18.67
C ASP A 59 0.12 7.10 18.17
N ARG A 60 0.06 6.66 16.90
CA ARG A 60 1.14 6.00 16.18
C ARG A 60 2.19 6.95 15.61
N LEU A 61 1.85 8.20 15.28
CA LEU A 61 2.75 9.14 14.61
C LEU A 61 3.33 10.17 15.59
N SER A 62 4.63 10.45 15.47
CA SER A 62 5.29 11.52 16.21
C SER A 62 6.48 12.07 15.43
N VAL A 63 6.94 13.27 15.77
CA VAL A 63 8.14 13.89 15.20
C VAL A 63 9.21 13.97 16.30
N THR A 64 10.45 13.60 15.98
CA THR A 64 11.58 13.70 16.93
C THR A 64 12.10 15.14 17.01
N ALA A 65 13.00 15.41 17.97
CA ALA A 65 13.68 16.71 18.06
C ALA A 65 14.53 17.02 16.81
N GLU A 66 15.03 15.99 16.13
CA GLU A 66 15.77 16.06 14.86
C GLU A 66 14.83 16.06 13.64
N CYS A 67 13.54 16.31 13.83
CA CYS A 67 12.53 16.43 12.79
C CYS A 67 12.29 15.16 11.97
N SER A 68 12.71 14.01 12.48
CA SER A 68 12.46 12.71 11.87
C SER A 68 11.05 12.24 12.17
N LEU A 69 10.41 11.59 11.20
CA LEU A 69 9.06 11.05 11.36
C LEU A 69 9.12 9.66 11.98
N VAL A 70 8.42 9.47 13.09
CA VAL A 70 8.29 8.17 13.76
C VAL A 70 6.91 7.60 13.50
N ILE A 71 6.88 6.31 13.12
CA ILE A 71 5.65 5.54 12.92
C ILE A 71 5.73 4.31 13.83
N LYS A 72 4.81 4.21 14.79
CA LYS A 72 4.67 3.05 15.69
C LYS A 72 3.61 2.10 15.13
N LYS A 73 3.76 0.80 15.38
CA LYS A 73 2.81 -0.23 14.94
C LYS A 73 2.53 -0.10 13.44
N VAL A 74 3.61 -0.19 12.65
CA VAL A 74 3.55 -0.10 11.18
C VAL A 74 2.62 -1.18 10.63
N THR A 75 1.87 -0.82 9.58
CA THR A 75 0.96 -1.71 8.85
C THR A 75 1.22 -1.59 7.35
N ALA A 76 0.60 -2.47 6.56
CA ALA A 76 0.70 -2.41 5.10
C ALA A 76 0.26 -1.06 4.50
N LYS A 77 -0.61 -0.31 5.18
CA LYS A 77 -1.09 1.02 4.74
C LYS A 77 -0.06 2.14 4.96
N ASP A 78 0.93 1.90 5.80
CA ASP A 78 1.99 2.88 6.07
C ASP A 78 3.14 2.72 5.05
N LEU A 79 3.12 1.68 4.21
CA LEU A 79 4.14 1.49 3.19
C LEU A 79 3.95 2.53 2.08
N GLY A 80 5.06 3.09 1.57
CA GLY A 80 5.01 4.07 0.51
C GLY A 80 6.17 5.05 0.50
N ARG A 81 5.96 6.16 -0.19
CA ARG A 81 6.96 7.22 -0.34
C ARG A 81 6.68 8.32 0.67
N TYR A 82 7.66 8.58 1.52
CA TYR A 82 7.68 9.70 2.44
C TYR A 82 8.61 10.78 1.91
N THR A 83 8.21 12.03 2.08
CA THR A 83 8.97 13.19 1.62
C THR A 83 9.01 14.22 2.72
N CYS A 84 10.22 14.46 3.22
CA CYS A 84 10.50 15.59 4.09
C CYS A 84 10.85 16.80 3.22
N ARG A 85 10.12 17.90 3.43
CA ARG A 85 10.38 19.19 2.82
C ARG A 85 10.83 20.18 3.87
N GLN A 86 11.85 20.95 3.53
CA GLN A 86 12.39 22.00 4.39
C GLN A 86 12.13 23.37 3.76
N PHE A 87 11.87 24.36 4.59
CA PHE A 87 11.64 25.74 4.18
C PHE A 87 12.59 26.67 4.94
N ARG A 88 12.92 27.83 4.35
CA ARG A 88 13.77 28.84 5.03
C ARG A 88 13.02 29.57 6.15
N ASP A 89 11.76 29.87 5.90
CA ASP A 89 10.86 30.64 6.76
C ASP A 89 9.46 30.02 6.71
N ASN A 90 8.55 30.47 7.58
CA ASN A 90 7.15 30.05 7.57
C ASN A 90 6.19 31.27 7.66
N PRO A 91 5.42 31.58 6.60
CA PRO A 91 5.48 30.98 5.26
C PRO A 91 6.77 31.40 4.52
N GLY A 92 7.37 30.49 3.76
CA GLY A 92 8.66 30.76 3.11
C GLY A 92 8.95 29.89 1.89
N LYS A 93 10.10 30.14 1.27
CA LYS A 93 10.55 29.38 0.09
C LYS A 93 11.13 28.04 0.52
N LYS A 94 10.82 27.00 -0.28
CA LYS A 94 11.42 25.68 -0.12
C LYS A 94 12.95 25.80 -0.17
N GLN A 95 13.62 25.12 0.74
CA GLN A 95 15.06 25.11 0.86
C GLN A 95 15.61 23.75 0.44
N GLY A 96 16.46 23.76 -0.58
CA GLY A 96 17.18 22.57 -1.01
C GLY A 96 16.29 21.46 -1.61
N PRO A 97 16.89 20.30 -1.90
CA PRO A 97 16.17 19.14 -2.38
C PRO A 97 15.32 18.51 -1.27
N ASP A 98 14.27 17.80 -1.67
CA ASP A 98 13.46 17.01 -0.75
C ASP A 98 14.26 15.79 -0.26
N ALA A 99 14.21 15.49 1.04
CA ALA A 99 14.67 14.19 1.54
C ALA A 99 13.55 13.16 1.34
N VAL A 100 13.87 12.06 0.66
CA VAL A 100 12.88 11.06 0.21
C VAL A 100 13.24 9.71 0.79
N VAL A 101 12.30 9.13 1.54
CA VAL A 101 12.44 7.80 2.14
C VAL A 101 11.35 6.90 1.58
N TYR A 102 11.71 5.68 1.19
CA TYR A 102 10.75 4.67 0.76
C TYR A 102 10.61 3.63 1.86
N LEU A 103 9.41 3.51 2.41
CA LEU A 103 9.07 2.44 3.33
C LEU A 103 8.52 1.26 2.52
N SER A 104 9.27 0.18 2.53
CA SER A 104 9.02 -1.05 1.77
C SER A 104 9.01 -2.23 2.74
N ASP A 105 8.38 -3.35 2.39
CA ASP A 105 8.28 -4.52 3.29
C ASP A 105 8.31 -5.84 2.53
N VAL A 106 8.72 -6.90 3.23
CA VAL A 106 8.61 -8.29 2.77
C VAL A 106 7.36 -8.90 3.39
N ILE A 107 6.36 -9.11 2.55
CA ILE A 107 5.05 -9.63 2.92
C ILE A 107 5.03 -11.14 2.75
N MET A 108 4.80 -11.83 3.86
CA MET A 108 4.69 -13.29 3.91
C MET A 108 3.30 -13.71 4.33
N THR A 109 2.70 -14.61 3.56
CA THR A 109 1.37 -15.15 3.85
C THR A 109 1.35 -16.67 3.79
N GLU A 110 0.49 -17.26 4.62
CA GLU A 110 0.17 -18.67 4.59
C GLU A 110 -1.26 -18.85 4.05
N GLN A 111 -1.43 -19.77 3.11
CA GLN A 111 -2.74 -20.24 2.68
C GLN A 111 -2.82 -21.73 2.94
N LYS A 112 -3.87 -22.16 3.63
CA LYS A 112 -4.18 -23.57 3.89
C LYS A 112 -5.42 -23.94 3.10
N ASN A 113 -5.31 -24.95 2.26
CA ASN A 113 -6.44 -25.54 1.56
C ASN A 113 -6.40 -27.05 1.79
N THR A 114 -7.34 -27.55 2.59
CA THR A 114 -7.35 -28.95 3.05
C THR A 114 -6.00 -29.38 3.61
N ASP A 115 -5.26 -30.21 2.88
CA ASP A 115 -3.94 -30.72 3.24
C ASP A 115 -2.78 -30.02 2.49
N GLN A 116 -3.10 -29.08 1.61
CA GLN A 116 -2.12 -28.28 0.90
C GLN A 116 -1.84 -26.97 1.64
N VAL A 117 -0.55 -26.66 1.79
CA VAL A 117 -0.07 -25.38 2.32
C VAL A 117 0.67 -24.65 1.22
N THR A 118 0.34 -23.38 1.04
CA THR A 118 1.06 -22.45 0.16
C THR A 118 1.64 -21.32 0.98
N LEU A 119 2.96 -21.17 0.93
CA LEU A 119 3.67 -20.04 1.51
C LEU A 119 4.00 -19.05 0.40
N ASN A 120 3.57 -17.80 0.56
CA ASN A 120 3.91 -16.73 -0.37
C ASN A 120 4.88 -15.76 0.30
N CYS A 121 5.87 -15.33 -0.46
CA CYS A 121 6.74 -14.22 -0.12
C CYS A 121 6.66 -13.19 -1.25
N SER A 122 6.42 -11.94 -0.90
CA SER A 122 6.36 -10.85 -1.86
C SER A 122 7.04 -9.61 -1.30
N VAL A 123 7.71 -8.85 -2.16
CA VAL A 123 8.34 -7.58 -1.78
C VAL A 123 7.48 -6.44 -2.25
N TRP A 124 6.96 -5.66 -1.31
CA TRP A 124 6.21 -4.47 -1.60
C TRP A 124 7.13 -3.26 -1.62
N THR A 125 7.05 -2.47 -2.69
CA THR A 125 7.79 -1.22 -2.83
C THR A 125 6.91 -0.16 -3.50
N TYR A 126 7.13 1.12 -3.17
CA TYR A 126 6.44 2.23 -3.85
C TYR A 126 6.70 2.32 -5.36
N LYS A 127 7.91 1.96 -5.80
CA LYS A 127 8.27 1.91 -7.22
C LYS A 127 7.96 0.54 -7.81
N ARG A 128 8.13 0.40 -9.13
CA ARG A 128 8.11 -0.92 -9.75
C ARG A 128 9.24 -1.75 -9.14
N CYS A 129 8.87 -2.83 -8.47
CA CYS A 129 9.82 -3.73 -7.86
C CYS A 129 10.55 -4.53 -8.95
N LYS A 130 11.86 -4.74 -8.73
CA LYS A 130 12.74 -5.48 -9.64
C LYS A 130 13.61 -6.52 -8.90
N HIS A 131 13.30 -6.78 -7.64
CA HIS A 131 14.00 -7.77 -6.82
C HIS A 131 13.68 -9.19 -7.29
N LYS A 132 14.67 -10.07 -7.22
CA LYS A 132 14.45 -11.51 -7.40
C LYS A 132 14.07 -12.10 -6.05
N VAL A 133 13.05 -12.95 -6.04
CA VAL A 133 12.53 -13.56 -4.81
C VAL A 133 12.44 -15.06 -5.03
N ARG A 134 12.95 -15.83 -4.07
CA ARG A 134 12.87 -17.29 -4.08
C ARG A 134 12.71 -17.84 -2.67
N TRP A 135 12.10 -19.01 -2.57
CA TRP A 135 12.10 -19.78 -1.33
C TRP A 135 13.39 -20.60 -1.22
N ILE A 136 13.91 -20.72 -0.01
CA ILE A 136 14.99 -21.60 0.40
C ILE A 136 14.46 -22.45 1.56
N HIS A 137 14.85 -23.72 1.59
CA HIS A 137 14.54 -24.64 2.69
C HIS A 137 15.84 -25.27 3.19
N ASP A 138 15.94 -25.48 4.50
CA ASP A 138 17.19 -25.90 5.15
C ASP A 138 17.67 -27.31 4.70
N SER A 139 16.79 -28.16 4.18
CA SER A 139 17.17 -29.48 3.64
C SER A 139 17.81 -29.47 2.23
N GLY A 140 18.16 -28.31 1.69
CA GLY A 140 18.77 -28.17 0.35
C GLY A 140 17.89 -28.64 -0.82
N GLY A 141 16.64 -29.03 -0.55
CA GLY A 141 15.83 -29.88 -1.42
C GLY A 141 14.84 -29.17 -2.36
N LEU A 142 14.71 -27.84 -2.33
CA LEU A 142 13.76 -27.13 -3.23
C LEU A 142 14.13 -27.21 -4.72
N ASN A 143 15.35 -27.66 -5.02
CA ASN A 143 15.88 -27.81 -6.37
C ASN A 143 16.02 -29.27 -6.82
N ARG A 144 15.58 -30.23 -5.98
CA ARG A 144 15.43 -31.63 -6.36
C ARG A 144 13.96 -31.85 -6.69
N ASP A 145 13.68 -32.69 -7.69
CA ASP A 145 12.34 -33.18 -8.04
C ASP A 145 11.71 -34.00 -6.90
N TYR A 146 11.54 -33.39 -5.71
CA TYR A 146 10.64 -33.89 -4.68
C TYR A 146 9.24 -33.65 -5.21
N SER A 147 8.64 -34.73 -5.73
CA SER A 147 7.48 -34.77 -6.62
C SER A 147 6.18 -34.10 -6.14
N ASN A 148 6.14 -33.53 -4.93
CA ASN A 148 4.95 -32.85 -4.39
C ASN A 148 5.20 -31.40 -3.89
N ILE A 149 6.41 -30.85 -4.06
CA ILE A 149 6.69 -29.43 -3.79
C ILE A 149 6.67 -28.65 -5.10
N LYS A 150 5.72 -27.73 -5.23
CA LYS A 150 5.62 -26.84 -6.40
C LYS A 150 6.15 -25.47 -6.01
N THR A 151 7.12 -24.97 -6.76
CA THR A 151 7.60 -23.60 -6.61
C THR A 151 7.14 -22.76 -7.78
N LEU A 152 6.72 -21.52 -7.50
CA LEU A 152 6.44 -20.52 -8.49
C LEU A 152 7.30 -19.30 -8.17
N GLN A 153 7.99 -18.77 -9.17
CA GLN A 153 8.83 -17.59 -9.02
C GLN A 153 8.40 -16.55 -10.04
N SER A 154 8.34 -15.31 -9.59
CA SER A 154 8.06 -14.14 -10.41
C SER A 154 8.89 -12.96 -9.91
N PRO A 155 9.04 -11.89 -10.70
CA PRO A 155 9.66 -10.68 -10.19
C PRO A 155 8.97 -10.22 -8.90
N CYS A 156 9.75 -10.09 -7.83
CA CYS A 156 9.31 -9.66 -6.51
C CYS A 156 8.33 -10.55 -5.76
N SER A 157 8.06 -11.77 -6.24
CA SER A 157 7.33 -12.73 -5.41
C SER A 157 7.65 -14.18 -5.74
N ALA A 158 7.59 -15.03 -4.72
CA ALA A 158 7.70 -16.47 -4.85
C ALA A 158 6.64 -17.17 -4.01
N ALA A 159 6.17 -18.29 -4.52
CA ALA A 159 5.28 -19.19 -3.81
C ALA A 159 5.93 -20.58 -3.73
N VAL A 160 5.73 -21.26 -2.61
CA VAL A 160 6.01 -22.68 -2.46
C VAL A 160 4.77 -23.36 -1.94
N THR A 161 4.38 -24.44 -2.60
CA THR A 161 3.18 -25.21 -2.28
C THR A 161 3.57 -26.65 -2.04
N PHE A 162 3.11 -27.22 -0.93
CA PHE A 162 3.41 -28.60 -0.56
C PHE A 162 2.23 -29.24 0.20
N ILE A 163 2.21 -30.57 0.23
CA ILE A 163 1.18 -31.37 0.92
C ILE A 163 1.66 -31.62 2.35
N LYS A 164 0.94 -31.11 3.34
CA LYS A 164 1.34 -31.13 4.75
C LYS A 164 1.44 -32.55 5.31
N SER A 165 0.50 -33.44 4.97
CA SER A 165 0.57 -34.85 5.40
C SER A 165 1.80 -35.58 4.87
N SER A 166 2.21 -35.31 3.62
CA SER A 166 3.38 -35.92 2.98
C SER A 166 4.71 -35.39 3.56
N TYR A 167 4.67 -34.24 4.23
CA TYR A 167 5.82 -33.53 4.75
C TYR A 167 5.60 -33.06 6.20
N SER A 168 5.07 -33.95 7.05
CA SER A 168 4.73 -33.64 8.44
C SER A 168 5.93 -33.21 9.30
N HIS A 169 7.15 -33.53 8.87
CA HIS A 169 8.41 -33.14 9.50
C HIS A 169 8.88 -31.74 9.07
N ILE A 170 8.32 -31.16 8.01
CA ILE A 170 8.68 -29.82 7.53
C ILE A 170 7.84 -28.81 8.29
N SER A 171 8.50 -27.94 9.07
CA SER A 171 7.85 -26.77 9.63
C SER A 171 7.82 -25.65 8.61
N ASN A 172 6.73 -24.87 8.59
CA ASN A 172 6.68 -23.65 7.78
C ASN A 172 7.84 -22.69 8.14
N SER A 173 8.32 -22.71 9.39
CA SER A 173 9.44 -21.90 9.86
C SER A 173 10.79 -22.25 9.22
N ASP A 174 10.89 -23.44 8.62
CA ASP A 174 12.13 -23.93 7.99
C ASP A 174 12.33 -23.32 6.59
N PHE A 175 11.29 -22.64 6.09
CA PHE A 175 11.37 -21.87 4.86
C PHE A 175 11.91 -20.47 5.11
N LYS A 176 12.87 -20.08 4.29
CA LYS A 176 13.47 -18.75 4.25
C LYS A 176 13.21 -18.14 2.88
N CYS A 177 12.63 -16.95 2.86
CA CYS A 177 12.51 -16.17 1.64
C CYS A 177 13.82 -15.44 1.38
N ASN A 178 14.47 -15.74 0.26
CA ASN A 178 15.63 -15.00 -0.22
C ASN A 178 15.18 -13.90 -1.17
N VAL A 179 15.53 -12.66 -0.83
CA VAL A 179 15.33 -11.47 -1.66
C VAL A 179 16.70 -11.00 -2.14
N THR A 180 16.87 -10.99 -3.46
CA THR A 180 18.08 -10.47 -4.11
C THR A 180 17.76 -9.12 -4.75
N THR A 181 18.52 -8.10 -4.36
CA THR A 181 18.38 -6.75 -4.92
C THR A 181 18.93 -6.65 -6.35
N GLU A 182 18.68 -5.54 -7.05
CA GLU A 182 19.30 -5.28 -8.37
C GLU A 182 20.84 -5.21 -8.29
N GLU A 183 21.38 -4.88 -7.13
CA GLU A 183 22.82 -4.84 -6.85
C GLU A 183 23.39 -6.22 -6.46
N ASN A 184 22.62 -7.30 -6.66
CA ASN A 184 22.95 -8.68 -6.27
C ASN A 184 23.23 -8.87 -4.77
N LYS A 185 22.70 -8.00 -3.92
CA LYS A 185 22.76 -8.20 -2.46
C LYS A 185 21.62 -9.13 -2.06
N GLU A 186 21.95 -10.22 -1.38
CA GLU A 186 20.99 -11.20 -0.89
C GLU A 186 20.62 -10.94 0.57
N GLN A 187 19.34 -11.11 0.90
CA GLN A 187 18.83 -11.04 2.26
C GLN A 187 17.83 -12.18 2.49
N LEU A 188 17.98 -12.86 3.63
CA LEU A 188 17.18 -14.03 4.00
C LEU A 188 16.20 -13.68 5.10
N PHE A 189 14.93 -13.99 4.88
CA PHE A 189 13.85 -13.77 5.82
C PHE A 189 13.23 -15.11 6.21
N THR A 190 13.36 -15.50 7.47
CA THR A 190 12.63 -16.68 7.99
C THR A 190 11.14 -16.47 7.87
N PHE A 191 10.42 -17.49 7.42
CA PHE A 191 8.98 -17.41 7.28
C PHE A 191 8.30 -17.12 8.60
N ARG A 192 7.55 -16.02 8.62
CA ARG A 192 6.64 -15.65 9.69
C ARG A 192 5.40 -15.07 9.02
N PRO A 193 4.25 -15.77 9.05
CA PRO A 193 3.05 -15.24 8.42
C PRO A 193 2.69 -13.94 9.12
N GLN A 194 2.50 -12.88 8.35
CA GLN A 194 1.94 -11.66 8.90
C GLN A 194 0.54 -12.01 9.40
N SER A 195 0.21 -11.63 10.64
CA SER A 195 -1.16 -11.74 11.12
C SER A 195 -2.02 -10.99 10.11
N SER A 196 -2.86 -11.71 9.37
CA SER A 196 -3.90 -11.07 8.58
C SER A 196 -4.72 -10.26 9.58
N GLY A 197 -4.49 -8.94 9.63
CA GLY A 197 -5.57 -8.04 9.98
C GLY A 197 -6.76 -8.52 9.16
N LYS A 198 -7.91 -8.74 9.82
CA LYS A 198 -9.14 -9.21 9.17
C LYS A 198 -9.20 -8.56 7.79
N LYS A 199 -9.36 -9.36 6.73
CA LYS A 199 -9.71 -8.83 5.41
C LYS A 199 -10.70 -7.69 5.67
N PRO A 200 -10.43 -6.43 5.29
CA PRO A 200 -11.50 -5.47 5.15
C PRO A 200 -12.51 -6.19 4.29
N GLY A 201 -13.69 -6.45 4.86
CA GLY A 201 -14.72 -7.26 4.24
C GLY A 201 -14.73 -6.89 2.77
N GLU A 202 -14.54 -7.91 1.93
CA GLU A 202 -14.67 -7.83 0.48
C GLU A 202 -15.56 -6.64 0.17
N ILE A 203 -14.96 -5.53 -0.30
CA ILE A 203 -15.75 -4.45 -0.85
C ILE A 203 -16.37 -5.15 -2.03
N ARG A 204 -17.57 -5.67 -1.79
CA ARG A 204 -18.50 -6.06 -2.79
C ARG A 204 -18.52 -4.84 -3.68
N LEU A 205 -17.87 -4.95 -4.84
CA LEU A 205 -18.17 -4.15 -6.01
C LEU A 205 -19.60 -4.54 -6.43
N ARG A 206 -20.57 -4.38 -5.51
CA ARG A 206 -21.99 -4.46 -5.79
C ARG A 206 -22.29 -3.15 -6.50
N LYS A 207 -22.22 -3.20 -7.82
CA LYS A 207 -22.98 -2.33 -8.73
C LYS A 207 -22.92 -0.84 -8.38
N LEU A 208 -21.74 -0.21 -8.49
CA LEU A 208 -21.68 1.25 -8.64
C LEU A 208 -21.72 1.71 -10.10
N LEU A 209 -22.13 0.83 -11.01
CA LEU A 209 -22.58 1.20 -12.35
C LEU A 209 -23.91 0.45 -12.61
N SER A 210 -24.95 1.18 -13.02
CA SER A 210 -26.14 0.69 -13.77
C SER A 210 -27.53 0.67 -13.11
N THR A 211 -27.79 1.27 -11.93
CA THR A 211 -29.20 1.49 -11.51
C THR A 211 -29.57 2.95 -11.26
N ASP A 212 -28.65 3.76 -10.72
CA ASP A 212 -28.95 5.15 -10.39
C ASP A 212 -28.96 6.06 -11.63
N VAL A 213 -27.91 5.98 -12.46
CA VAL A 213 -27.83 6.71 -13.74
C VAL A 213 -28.99 6.34 -14.69
N ARG A 214 -29.45 5.08 -14.64
CA ARG A 214 -30.55 4.60 -15.49
C ARG A 214 -31.90 5.15 -15.03
N LYS A 215 -32.10 5.31 -13.72
CA LYS A 215 -33.29 5.97 -13.14
C LYS A 215 -33.31 7.46 -13.46
N GLU A 216 -32.18 8.15 -13.30
CA GLU A 216 -32.05 9.56 -13.65
C GLU A 216 -32.32 9.81 -15.14
N LEU A 217 -31.81 8.95 -16.04
CA LEU A 217 -32.10 9.05 -17.46
C LEU A 217 -33.61 8.88 -17.77
N LEU A 218 -34.27 7.92 -17.13
CA LEU A 218 -35.70 7.65 -17.31
C LEU A 218 -36.57 8.80 -16.79
N ILE A 219 -36.24 9.36 -15.62
CA ILE A 219 -36.93 10.52 -15.04
C ILE A 219 -36.79 11.72 -15.97
N THR A 220 -35.58 11.97 -16.49
CA THR A 220 -35.34 13.07 -17.41
C THR A 220 -36.15 12.91 -18.71
N LEU A 221 -36.17 11.72 -19.31
CA LEU A 221 -36.96 11.41 -20.51
C LEU A 221 -38.48 11.59 -20.31
N LEU A 222 -39.02 11.17 -19.15
CA LEU A 222 -40.44 11.37 -18.83
C LEU A 222 -40.79 12.86 -18.71
N ILE A 223 -39.93 13.66 -18.07
CA ILE A 223 -40.14 15.12 -17.96
C ILE A 223 -40.16 15.77 -19.35
N PHE A 224 -39.23 15.40 -20.24
CA PHE A 224 -39.21 15.89 -21.63
C PHE A 224 -40.46 15.46 -22.42
N ALA A 225 -40.88 14.20 -22.31
CA ALA A 225 -42.07 13.70 -22.98
C ALA A 225 -43.35 14.43 -22.51
N VAL A 226 -43.50 14.67 -21.20
CA VAL A 226 -44.63 15.42 -20.65
C VAL A 226 -44.61 16.87 -21.15
N LYS A 227 -43.44 17.54 -21.18
CA LYS A 227 -43.32 18.89 -21.74
C LYS A 227 -43.73 18.93 -23.22
N LEU A 228 -43.30 17.96 -24.02
CA LEU A 228 -43.71 17.86 -25.43
C LEU A 228 -45.21 17.61 -25.60
N ILE A 229 -45.82 16.78 -24.74
CA ILE A 229 -47.27 16.54 -24.78
C ILE A 229 -48.04 17.81 -24.41
N VAL A 230 -47.57 18.57 -23.42
CA VAL A 230 -48.18 19.84 -23.00
C VAL A 230 -48.01 20.90 -24.10
N LEU A 231 -46.83 21.02 -24.71
CA LEU A 231 -46.59 21.91 -25.86
C LEU A 231 -47.49 21.55 -27.04
N LYS A 232 -47.58 20.27 -27.41
CA LYS A 232 -48.44 19.79 -28.50
C LYS A 232 -49.93 19.92 -28.19
N ARG A 233 -50.33 19.96 -26.91
CA ARG A 233 -51.70 20.31 -26.47
C ARG A 233 -51.93 21.82 -26.48
N GLY A 234 -50.92 22.63 -26.21
CA GLY A 234 -50.95 24.09 -26.34
C GLY A 234 -51.16 24.52 -27.80
N GLU A 235 -50.39 23.94 -28.72
CA GLU A 235 -50.53 24.19 -30.17
C GLU A 235 -51.86 23.68 -30.74
N ARG A 236 -52.36 22.53 -30.28
CA ARG A 236 -53.70 22.06 -30.68
C ARG A 236 -54.84 22.92 -30.13
N LYS A 237 -54.63 23.63 -29.01
CA LYS A 237 -55.60 24.60 -28.49
C LYS A 237 -55.51 25.97 -29.16
N SER A 238 -54.36 26.35 -29.75
CA SER A 238 -54.23 27.59 -30.52
C SER A 238 -54.80 27.48 -31.95
N HIS A 239 -54.96 26.28 -32.50
CA HIS A 239 -55.63 26.04 -33.79
C HIS A 239 -57.16 25.88 -33.71
N ILE A 240 -57.75 26.03 -32.51
CA ILE A 240 -59.21 26.11 -32.33
C ILE A 240 -59.52 27.42 -31.61
N LYS A 241 -59.26 28.54 -32.29
CA LYS A 241 -59.90 29.82 -32.01
C LYS A 241 -59.76 30.71 -33.25
N TYR A 242 -60.93 30.96 -33.85
CA TYR A 242 -61.27 31.66 -35.09
C TYR A 242 -61.18 30.81 -36.37
#